data_AF-A0A841WSB0-F1
#
_entry.id   AF-A0A841WSB0-F1
#
_cell.length_a   1.000
_cell.length_b   1.000
_cell.length_c   1.000
_cell.angle_alpha   90.00
_cell.angle_beta   90.00
_cell.angle_gamma   90.00
#
_symmetry.space_group_name_H-M   'P 1'
#
loop_
_entity.id
_entity.type
_entity.pdbx_description
1 polymer ?
#
loop_
_entity_poly.entity_id
_entity_poly.type
_entity_poly.pdbx_seq_one_letter_code
_entity_poly.pdbx_strand_id
1 'polypeptide(L)'
;MTTPSLTTAQIDAVQSHIKKTWKTLTRSHEHLVQSAKDSKLDHSSETPWIVYISPLEDCPNVQTVLERSLSRQDMQRIQIRTLPPEPEAIQEHGLLYLPGPYVVPGGRFNEMYGWDSYFILLGLLHDGELELAQSQVDQLLYQVQHYGTILNSNRTYMLSRSQPPVLSMMVMALFQHTQDEQWLRSTVPLLEQFYYYWVVPPHLNPGTGLSRFYAFGEGPAPEVLFSERDEQGRSHYDRVKEYYQTFEIEDYDVNLYYDREKDELTSLFYKGDRTMRESGFDITNRFGPFSADILHYAPVCLNSLLYQMEQDLVQINEIFGNEDLVQQWRERAEIRRQRIDQFLWDEEHGLYLDYHLQSGERRRYEFATTFYPLWLGIASPSQAQRLVENLSLFEAPGGIFTSTRVTGNQWDAPFGWAPLTLIAVQGLHRYGYHTEGDRIANKFLAMVVKEFGRHNTLVEKYDVQRCSANVSSEICFGYSSNEVGFGWTNGVILELLAASQKKG
;
A
#
# COMPACT_ATOMS: atom_id res chain seq x y z
N MET A 1 19.82 25.83 3.28
CA MET A 1 18.81 26.89 3.06
C MET A 1 17.61 26.54 3.91
N THR A 2 17.08 27.47 4.71
CA THR A 2 15.89 27.24 5.53
C THR A 2 14.66 27.14 4.63
N THR A 3 13.89 26.05 4.73
CA THR A 3 12.61 25.89 4.03
C THR A 3 11.68 27.03 4.47
N PRO A 4 11.13 27.84 3.54
CA PRO A 4 10.24 28.93 3.93
C PRO A 4 8.97 28.37 4.59
N SER A 5 8.53 29.02 5.68
CA SER A 5 7.30 28.65 6.38
C SER A 5 6.07 28.88 5.47
N LEU A 6 5.13 27.95 5.52
CA LEU A 6 3.87 28.03 4.79
C LEU A 6 2.96 29.10 5.39
N THR A 7 2.31 29.89 4.53
CA THR A 7 1.31 30.88 4.97
C THR A 7 -0.03 30.20 5.27
N THR A 8 -0.83 30.77 6.17
CA THR A 8 -2.18 30.30 6.47
C THR A 8 -3.04 30.17 5.21
N ALA A 9 -2.99 31.17 4.31
CA ALA A 9 -3.76 31.14 3.07
C ALA A 9 -3.37 29.98 2.14
N GLN A 10 -2.09 29.58 2.11
CA GLN A 10 -1.65 28.42 1.32
C GLN A 10 -2.14 27.11 1.94
N ILE A 11 -2.08 26.99 3.27
CA ILE A 11 -2.56 25.83 4.02
C ILE A 11 -4.07 25.67 3.80
N ASP A 12 -4.84 26.73 4.01
CA ASP A 12 -6.30 26.75 3.85
C ASP A 12 -6.72 26.36 2.42
N ALA A 13 -5.98 26.81 1.40
CA ALA A 13 -6.25 26.47 0.01
C ALA A 13 -6.08 24.96 -0.27
N VAL A 14 -5.02 24.35 0.26
CA VAL A 14 -4.77 22.92 0.12
C VAL A 14 -5.80 22.10 0.89
N GLN A 15 -6.09 22.45 2.14
CA GLN A 15 -7.12 21.77 2.95
C GLN A 15 -8.50 21.86 2.29
N SER A 16 -8.86 23.03 1.78
CA SER A 16 -10.13 23.23 1.05
C SER A 16 -10.22 22.42 -0.24
N HIS A 17 -9.09 22.20 -0.91
CA HIS A 17 -9.02 21.32 -2.08
C HIS A 17 -9.23 19.86 -1.66
N ILE A 18 -8.47 19.39 -0.66
CA ILE A 18 -8.56 18.01 -0.15
C ILE A 18 -10.00 17.68 0.29
N LYS A 19 -10.63 18.55 1.07
CA LYS A 19 -12.00 18.36 1.56
C LYS A 19 -13.01 18.14 0.43
N LYS A 20 -12.84 18.84 -0.71
CA LYS A 20 -13.68 18.66 -1.90
C LYS A 20 -13.36 17.36 -2.64
N THR A 21 -12.09 16.99 -2.68
CA THR A 21 -11.60 15.82 -3.40
C THR A 21 -12.12 14.51 -2.82
N TRP A 22 -12.38 14.41 -1.51
CA TRP A 22 -13.00 13.20 -0.93
C TRP A 22 -14.26 12.77 -1.67
N LYS A 23 -15.17 13.72 -1.94
CA LYS A 23 -16.39 13.46 -2.70
C LYS A 23 -16.12 12.96 -4.13
N THR A 24 -15.09 13.50 -4.79
CA THR A 24 -14.71 13.11 -6.16
C THR A 24 -14.08 11.72 -6.22
N LEU A 25 -13.38 11.32 -5.15
CA LEU A 25 -12.76 10.01 -5.01
C LEU A 25 -13.72 8.95 -4.46
N THR A 26 -14.87 9.33 -3.91
CA THR A 26 -15.86 8.35 -3.46
C THR A 26 -16.40 7.54 -4.64
N ARG A 27 -16.55 6.24 -4.42
CA ARG A 27 -17.33 5.32 -5.25
C ARG A 27 -18.40 4.70 -4.37
N SER A 28 -19.54 4.41 -4.99
CA SER A 28 -20.71 3.79 -4.39
C SER A 28 -21.48 3.05 -5.49
N HIS A 29 -22.64 2.46 -5.19
CA HIS A 29 -23.48 1.85 -6.22
C HIS A 29 -23.91 2.83 -7.31
N GLU A 30 -24.08 4.12 -7.00
CA GLU A 30 -24.34 5.17 -8.01
C GLU A 30 -23.21 5.31 -9.03
N HIS A 31 -21.98 4.96 -8.61
CA HIS A 31 -20.77 5.01 -9.42
C HIS A 31 -20.39 3.63 -9.98
N LEU A 32 -21.26 2.62 -9.91
CA LEU A 32 -20.86 1.24 -10.21
C LEU A 32 -20.38 1.09 -11.66
N VAL A 33 -21.02 1.73 -12.63
CA VAL A 33 -20.55 1.70 -14.04
C VAL A 33 -19.18 2.34 -14.19
N GLN A 34 -18.93 3.45 -13.48
CA GLN A 34 -17.61 4.09 -13.47
C GLN A 34 -16.56 3.19 -12.82
N SER A 35 -16.93 2.52 -11.73
CA SER A 35 -16.06 1.59 -11.00
C SER A 35 -15.75 0.35 -11.83
N ALA A 36 -16.74 -0.16 -12.58
CA ALA A 36 -16.61 -1.36 -13.38
C ALA A 36 -15.75 -1.16 -14.64
N LYS A 37 -15.71 0.06 -15.18
CA LYS A 37 -14.77 0.42 -16.26
C LYS A 37 -13.34 0.16 -15.83
N ASP A 38 -12.61 -0.57 -16.66
CA ASP A 38 -11.21 -0.90 -16.44
C ASP A 38 -10.38 -0.45 -17.64
N SER A 39 -9.53 0.57 -17.44
CA SER A 39 -8.60 1.03 -18.48
C SER A 39 -7.33 0.17 -18.56
N LYS A 40 -7.19 -0.80 -17.64
CA LYS A 40 -6.00 -1.62 -17.49
C LYS A 40 -6.12 -2.95 -18.25
N LEU A 41 -7.28 -3.24 -18.84
CA LEU A 41 -7.54 -4.41 -19.66
C LEU A 41 -8.19 -4.00 -20.97
N ASP A 42 -8.09 -4.85 -21.99
CA ASP A 42 -8.84 -4.66 -23.23
C ASP A 42 -10.33 -4.90 -23.00
N HIS A 43 -11.17 -4.07 -23.63
CA HIS A 43 -12.62 -4.13 -23.49
C HIS A 43 -13.31 -3.60 -24.75
N SER A 44 -14.24 -4.39 -25.28
CA SER A 44 -15.09 -3.97 -26.40
C SER A 44 -16.19 -3.04 -25.91
N SER A 45 -16.35 -1.87 -26.55
CA SER A 45 -17.40 -0.91 -26.21
C SER A 45 -18.84 -1.45 -26.34
N GLU A 46 -19.01 -2.61 -26.98
CA GLU A 46 -20.31 -3.26 -27.20
C GLU A 46 -20.69 -4.24 -26.09
N THR A 47 -19.77 -4.60 -25.19
CA THR A 47 -20.05 -5.56 -24.10
C THR A 47 -20.31 -4.85 -22.77
N PRO A 48 -21.26 -5.33 -21.94
CA PRO A 48 -21.43 -4.82 -20.58
C PRO A 48 -20.21 -5.09 -19.70
N TRP A 49 -19.96 -4.22 -18.72
CA TRP A 49 -18.91 -4.42 -17.72
C TRP A 49 -19.31 -5.48 -16.72
N ILE A 50 -18.39 -6.40 -16.40
CA ILE A 50 -18.70 -7.49 -15.47
C ILE A 50 -18.50 -7.03 -14.02
N VAL A 51 -19.51 -7.29 -13.18
CA VAL A 51 -19.44 -7.17 -11.73
C VAL A 51 -19.66 -8.55 -11.12
N TYR A 52 -18.65 -9.04 -10.41
CA TYR A 52 -18.65 -10.32 -9.74
C TYR A 52 -19.14 -10.20 -8.30
N ILE A 53 -20.10 -11.03 -7.93
CA ILE A 53 -20.67 -11.12 -6.58
C ILE A 53 -20.15 -12.39 -5.92
N SER A 54 -19.78 -12.31 -4.64
CA SER A 54 -19.37 -13.47 -3.84
C SER A 54 -20.48 -14.53 -3.78
N PRO A 55 -20.18 -15.84 -3.85
CA PRO A 55 -21.19 -16.88 -3.66
C PRO A 55 -21.80 -16.89 -2.24
N LEU A 56 -21.20 -16.16 -1.28
CA LEU A 56 -21.73 -15.99 0.07
C LEU A 56 -22.82 -14.89 0.17
N GLU A 57 -23.12 -14.19 -0.92
CA GLU A 57 -24.15 -13.15 -0.97
C GLU A 57 -25.51 -13.66 -1.47
N ASP A 58 -26.56 -12.96 -1.06
CA ASP A 58 -27.89 -13.08 -1.67
C ASP A 58 -27.91 -12.28 -2.98
N CYS A 59 -27.54 -12.93 -4.08
CA CYS A 59 -27.47 -12.31 -5.40
C CYS A 59 -28.80 -11.63 -5.84
N PRO A 60 -30.00 -12.23 -5.65
CA PRO A 60 -31.27 -11.54 -5.86
C PRO A 60 -31.43 -10.24 -5.05
N ASN A 61 -31.02 -10.23 -3.79
CA ASN A 61 -31.05 -9.02 -2.97
C ASN A 61 -30.07 -7.96 -3.48
N VAL A 62 -28.82 -8.34 -3.79
CA VAL A 62 -27.83 -7.43 -4.38
C VAL A 62 -28.35 -6.83 -5.69
N GLN A 63 -28.93 -7.64 -6.57
CA GLN A 63 -29.54 -7.14 -7.80
C GLN A 63 -30.65 -6.11 -7.52
N THR A 64 -31.53 -6.40 -6.55
CA THR A 64 -32.59 -5.47 -6.14
C THR A 64 -32.04 -4.14 -5.62
N VAL A 65 -30.94 -4.17 -4.85
CA VAL A 65 -30.26 -2.97 -4.36
C VAL A 65 -29.70 -2.17 -5.55
N LEU A 66 -28.98 -2.83 -6.46
CA LEU A 66 -28.39 -2.17 -7.63
C LEU A 66 -29.44 -1.57 -8.57
N GLU A 67 -30.56 -2.26 -8.79
CA GLU A 67 -31.69 -1.75 -9.60
C GLU A 67 -32.35 -0.51 -8.99
N ARG A 68 -32.23 -0.31 -7.67
CA ARG A 68 -32.71 0.91 -6.99
C ARG A 68 -31.70 2.05 -7.04
N SER A 69 -30.41 1.73 -7.04
CA SER A 69 -29.32 2.71 -7.03
C SER A 69 -28.92 3.21 -8.42
N LEU A 70 -29.14 2.42 -9.47
CA LEU A 70 -28.72 2.71 -10.83
C LEU A 70 -29.89 3.07 -11.74
N SER A 71 -29.62 3.90 -12.76
CA SER A 71 -30.57 4.11 -13.85
C SER A 71 -30.76 2.82 -14.65
N ARG A 72 -31.90 2.66 -15.34
CA ARG A 72 -32.11 1.51 -16.25
C ARG A 72 -31.02 1.42 -17.33
N GLN A 73 -30.54 2.55 -17.81
CA GLN A 73 -29.46 2.61 -18.81
C GLN A 73 -28.14 2.11 -18.23
N ASP A 74 -27.83 2.48 -16.99
CA ASP A 74 -26.60 2.04 -16.33
C ASP A 74 -26.66 0.56 -15.93
N MET A 75 -27.82 0.05 -15.51
CA MET A 75 -28.02 -1.39 -15.29
C MET A 75 -27.76 -2.22 -16.55
N GLN A 76 -28.11 -1.72 -17.74
CA GLN A 76 -27.83 -2.42 -19.01
C GLN A 76 -26.34 -2.45 -19.38
N ARG A 77 -25.53 -1.57 -18.76
CA ARG A 77 -24.08 -1.50 -18.99
C ARG A 77 -23.30 -2.40 -18.06
N ILE A 78 -23.96 -3.13 -17.17
CA ILE A 78 -23.35 -4.04 -16.21
C ILE A 78 -23.92 -5.43 -16.41
N GLN A 79 -23.04 -6.43 -16.34
CA GLN A 79 -23.41 -7.83 -16.24
C GLN A 79 -23.01 -8.35 -14.86
N ILE A 80 -24.00 -8.75 -14.07
CA ILE A 80 -23.77 -9.38 -12.77
C ILE A 80 -23.44 -10.87 -13.00
N ARG A 81 -22.36 -11.36 -12.38
CA ARG A 81 -21.99 -12.77 -12.39
C ARG A 81 -21.66 -13.22 -10.97
N THR A 82 -21.97 -14.47 -10.63
CA THR A 82 -21.46 -15.07 -9.39
C THR A 82 -20.00 -15.45 -9.58
N LEU A 83 -19.17 -15.16 -8.58
CA LEU A 83 -17.77 -15.55 -8.59
C LEU A 83 -17.65 -17.08 -8.55
N PRO A 84 -16.85 -17.70 -9.45
CA PRO A 84 -16.60 -19.13 -9.38
C PRO A 84 -15.85 -19.48 -8.08
N PRO A 85 -15.92 -20.74 -7.62
CA PRO A 85 -15.24 -21.17 -6.41
C PRO A 85 -13.72 -21.03 -6.50
N GLU A 86 -13.15 -21.25 -7.69
CA GLU A 86 -11.71 -21.15 -7.94
C GLU A 86 -11.41 -19.92 -8.82
N PRO A 87 -10.53 -18.99 -8.41
CA PRO A 87 -10.17 -17.81 -9.20
C PRO A 87 -9.62 -18.12 -10.59
N GLU A 88 -8.96 -19.27 -10.78
CA GLU A 88 -8.38 -19.72 -12.05
C GLU A 88 -9.45 -20.04 -13.11
N ALA A 89 -10.69 -20.26 -12.69
CA ALA A 89 -11.81 -20.47 -13.61
C ALA A 89 -12.30 -19.17 -14.27
N ILE A 90 -11.83 -18.00 -13.82
CA ILE A 90 -12.22 -16.70 -14.35
C ILE A 90 -11.52 -16.45 -15.69
N GLN A 91 -12.29 -16.47 -16.78
CA GLN A 91 -11.80 -16.18 -18.13
C GLN A 91 -11.97 -14.72 -18.54
N GLU A 92 -13.01 -14.06 -18.01
CA GLU A 92 -13.30 -12.65 -18.26
C GLU A 92 -13.19 -11.89 -16.95
N HIS A 93 -12.33 -10.89 -16.90
CA HIS A 93 -12.10 -10.13 -15.68
C HIS A 93 -13.16 -9.04 -15.46
N GLY A 94 -13.50 -8.82 -14.19
CA GLY A 94 -14.44 -7.78 -13.78
C GLY A 94 -14.13 -7.19 -12.40
N LEU A 95 -14.95 -6.21 -12.01
CA LEU A 95 -14.97 -5.61 -10.68
C LEU A 95 -15.58 -6.59 -9.67
N LEU A 96 -15.04 -6.65 -8.46
CA LEU A 96 -15.64 -7.36 -7.34
C LEU A 96 -16.58 -6.44 -6.58
N TYR A 97 -17.79 -6.92 -6.33
CA TYR A 97 -18.85 -6.18 -5.65
C TYR A 97 -18.45 -5.77 -4.23
N LEU A 98 -18.88 -4.58 -3.83
CA LEU A 98 -18.69 -4.04 -2.48
C LEU A 98 -20.01 -3.35 -2.07
N PRO A 99 -20.55 -3.58 -0.84
CA PRO A 99 -21.93 -3.20 -0.49
C PRO A 99 -22.16 -1.72 -0.14
N GLY A 100 -21.21 -1.04 0.50
CA GLY A 100 -21.22 0.41 0.77
C GLY A 100 -20.24 1.26 -0.05
N PRO A 101 -20.22 2.58 0.21
CA PRO A 101 -19.25 3.49 -0.39
C PRO A 101 -17.80 3.26 0.09
N TYR A 102 -16.84 3.66 -0.74
CA TYR A 102 -15.42 3.67 -0.42
C TYR A 102 -14.72 4.79 -1.18
N VAL A 103 -13.49 5.10 -0.81
CA VAL A 103 -12.67 6.11 -1.50
C VAL A 103 -11.54 5.42 -2.26
N VAL A 104 -11.37 5.79 -3.54
CA VAL A 104 -10.30 5.28 -4.40
C VAL A 104 -9.04 6.15 -4.29
N PRO A 105 -7.85 5.65 -4.68
CA PRO A 105 -6.64 6.48 -4.71
C PRO A 105 -6.79 7.69 -5.64
N GLY A 106 -7.29 7.54 -6.86
CA GLY A 106 -7.48 8.65 -7.80
C GLY A 106 -6.92 8.38 -9.19
N GLY A 107 -7.10 9.33 -10.10
CA GLY A 107 -6.68 9.19 -11.50
C GLY A 107 -7.32 7.97 -12.19
N ARG A 108 -6.48 7.08 -12.72
CA ARG A 108 -6.91 5.85 -13.41
C ARG A 108 -7.47 4.76 -12.49
N PHE A 109 -7.28 4.87 -11.17
CA PHE A 109 -7.69 3.88 -10.19
C PHE A 109 -9.15 4.10 -9.79
N ASN A 110 -10.02 3.14 -10.12
CA ASN A 110 -11.45 3.17 -9.82
C ASN A 110 -11.87 2.08 -8.82
N GLU A 111 -10.88 1.39 -8.26
CA GLU A 111 -11.02 0.31 -7.32
C GLU A 111 -10.68 0.75 -5.90
N MET A 112 -11.20 0.02 -4.93
CA MET A 112 -10.73 0.09 -3.55
C MET A 112 -9.37 -0.58 -3.46
N TYR A 113 -8.37 0.08 -2.88
CA TYR A 113 -7.03 -0.44 -2.63
C TYR A 113 -6.81 -0.71 -1.14
N GLY A 114 -6.03 -1.74 -0.81
CA GLY A 114 -5.83 -2.22 0.56
C GLY A 114 -5.13 -1.20 1.45
N TRP A 115 -3.85 -0.92 1.19
CA TRP A 115 -3.03 -0.09 2.10
C TRP A 115 -3.24 1.43 1.93
N ASP A 116 -3.58 1.89 0.73
CA ASP A 116 -3.97 3.29 0.45
C ASP A 116 -5.11 3.74 1.36
N SER A 117 -6.06 2.83 1.61
CA SER A 117 -7.23 3.07 2.45
C SER A 117 -6.86 3.50 3.88
N TYR A 118 -5.71 3.09 4.42
CA TYR A 118 -5.30 3.55 5.75
C TYR A 118 -4.98 5.05 5.75
N PHE A 119 -4.19 5.52 4.79
CA PHE A 119 -3.84 6.94 4.71
C PHE A 119 -5.05 7.80 4.34
N ILE A 120 -5.94 7.28 3.50
CA ILE A 120 -7.22 7.92 3.20
C ILE A 120 -8.08 8.02 4.46
N LEU A 121 -8.20 6.94 5.22
CA LEU A 121 -8.97 6.91 6.47
C LEU A 121 -8.50 8.00 7.43
N LEU A 122 -7.19 8.19 7.62
CA LEU A 122 -6.66 9.26 8.47
C LEU A 122 -7.16 10.65 8.01
N GLY A 123 -7.13 10.90 6.69
CA GLY A 123 -7.66 12.14 6.12
C GLY A 123 -9.16 12.32 6.30
N LEU A 124 -9.95 11.25 6.13
CA LEU A 124 -11.39 11.27 6.36
C LEU A 124 -11.73 11.56 7.83
N LEU A 125 -11.02 10.92 8.77
CA LEU A 125 -11.19 11.15 10.20
C LEU A 125 -10.82 12.59 10.58
N HIS A 126 -9.71 13.11 10.06
CA HIS A 126 -9.31 14.51 10.24
C HIS A 126 -10.41 15.49 9.81
N ASP A 127 -11.04 15.22 8.66
CA ASP A 127 -12.09 16.07 8.09
C ASP A 127 -13.49 15.78 8.65
N GLY A 128 -13.63 14.84 9.59
CA GLY A 128 -14.90 14.48 10.22
C GLY A 128 -15.86 13.67 9.34
N GLU A 129 -15.37 13.05 8.26
CA GLU A 129 -16.15 12.19 7.35
C GLU A 129 -16.36 10.78 7.94
N LEU A 130 -16.91 10.70 9.16
CA LEU A 130 -16.96 9.46 9.96
C LEU A 130 -17.75 8.33 9.29
N GLU A 131 -18.89 8.62 8.67
CA GLU A 131 -19.70 7.59 7.99
C GLU A 131 -18.95 6.97 6.80
N LEU A 132 -18.25 7.79 6.02
CA LEU A 132 -17.45 7.32 4.89
C LEU A 132 -16.21 6.56 5.37
N ALA A 133 -15.56 7.03 6.45
CA ALA A 133 -14.46 6.33 7.10
C ALA A 133 -14.90 4.94 7.60
N GLN A 134 -16.05 4.85 8.27
CA GLN A 134 -16.62 3.57 8.71
C GLN A 134 -16.94 2.65 7.55
N SER A 135 -17.62 3.16 6.52
CA SER A 135 -17.91 2.39 5.31
C SER A 135 -16.61 1.84 4.71
N GLN A 136 -15.54 2.65 4.60
CA GLN A 136 -14.26 2.18 4.09
C GLN A 136 -13.69 0.99 4.89
N VAL A 137 -13.77 1.00 6.21
CA VAL A 137 -13.34 -0.16 7.03
C VAL A 137 -14.25 -1.36 6.82
N ASP A 138 -15.56 -1.15 6.79
CA ASP A 138 -16.56 -2.20 6.57
C ASP A 138 -16.38 -2.89 5.21
N GLN A 139 -15.97 -2.15 4.17
CA GLN A 139 -15.67 -2.72 2.85
C GLN A 139 -14.42 -3.61 2.84
N LEU A 140 -13.41 -3.31 3.66
CA LEU A 140 -12.25 -4.19 3.80
C LEU A 140 -12.58 -5.44 4.60
N LEU A 141 -13.37 -5.30 5.67
CA LEU A 141 -13.91 -6.42 6.44
C LEU A 141 -14.77 -7.34 5.55
N TYR A 142 -15.59 -6.75 4.68
CA TYR A 142 -16.34 -7.47 3.65
C TYR A 142 -15.42 -8.28 2.74
N GLN A 143 -14.30 -7.71 2.27
CA GLN A 143 -13.36 -8.46 1.44
C GLN A 143 -12.76 -9.66 2.18
N VAL A 144 -12.39 -9.51 3.45
CA VAL A 144 -11.89 -10.64 4.26
C VAL A 144 -12.96 -11.74 4.35
N GLN A 145 -14.21 -11.37 4.63
CA GLN A 145 -15.31 -12.32 4.76
C GLN A 145 -15.68 -13.01 3.42
N HIS A 146 -15.71 -12.26 2.32
CA HIS A 146 -16.29 -12.70 1.05
C HIS A 146 -15.26 -13.16 0.01
N TYR A 147 -14.00 -12.73 0.15
CA TYR A 147 -12.89 -13.00 -0.76
C TYR A 147 -11.66 -13.61 -0.05
N GLY A 148 -11.73 -13.81 1.27
CA GLY A 148 -10.74 -14.53 2.06
C GLY A 148 -9.58 -13.68 2.59
N THR A 149 -9.35 -12.50 2.03
CA THR A 149 -8.32 -11.54 2.48
C THR A 149 -8.67 -10.13 1.98
N ILE A 150 -7.90 -9.12 2.40
CA ILE A 150 -7.92 -7.81 1.75
C ILE A 150 -7.17 -7.93 0.44
N LEU A 151 -7.82 -7.60 -0.67
CA LEU A 151 -7.20 -7.68 -1.98
C LEU A 151 -6.33 -6.45 -2.24
N ASN A 152 -5.34 -6.58 -3.13
CA ASN A 152 -4.58 -5.44 -3.62
C ASN A 152 -5.52 -4.34 -4.17
N SER A 153 -6.47 -4.76 -5.00
CA SER A 153 -7.68 -3.98 -5.26
C SER A 153 -8.87 -4.88 -5.57
N ASN A 154 -10.11 -4.39 -5.53
CA ASN A 154 -11.32 -5.21 -5.70
C ASN A 154 -11.62 -5.59 -7.17
N ARG A 155 -10.66 -6.25 -7.84
CA ARG A 155 -10.78 -6.82 -9.20
C ARG A 155 -10.50 -8.32 -9.18
N THR A 156 -11.12 -9.04 -10.10
CA THR A 156 -10.92 -10.51 -10.18
C THR A 156 -9.46 -10.94 -10.38
N TYR A 157 -8.65 -10.22 -11.16
CA TYR A 157 -7.21 -10.51 -11.33
C TYR A 157 -6.35 -10.20 -10.09
N MET A 158 -6.97 -9.67 -9.02
CA MET A 158 -6.35 -9.39 -7.72
C MET A 158 -6.68 -10.43 -6.66
N LEU A 159 -7.58 -11.39 -6.93
CA LEU A 159 -8.01 -12.42 -5.97
C LEU A 159 -6.86 -13.27 -5.40
N SER A 160 -5.71 -13.26 -6.08
CA SER A 160 -4.55 -14.05 -5.71
C SER A 160 -3.45 -13.24 -5.02
N ARG A 161 -3.68 -11.96 -4.67
CA ARG A 161 -2.69 -11.14 -3.95
C ARG A 161 -3.31 -10.07 -3.05
N SER A 162 -2.65 -9.83 -1.92
CA SER A 162 -3.05 -8.82 -0.95
C SER A 162 -2.27 -7.50 -1.11
N GLN A 163 -2.18 -6.72 -0.03
CA GLN A 163 -1.36 -5.52 0.13
C GLN A 163 -0.92 -5.39 1.60
N PRO A 164 0.02 -4.47 1.96
CA PRO A 164 0.51 -4.31 3.32
C PRO A 164 -0.62 -4.26 4.38
N PRO A 165 -0.58 -5.09 5.44
CA PRO A 165 -1.73 -5.29 6.31
C PRO A 165 -1.90 -4.18 7.36
N VAL A 166 -2.79 -3.23 7.07
CA VAL A 166 -3.06 -2.05 7.92
C VAL A 166 -4.50 -2.02 8.48
N LEU A 167 -5.26 -3.11 8.35
CA LEU A 167 -6.68 -3.16 8.73
C LEU A 167 -6.92 -2.96 10.23
N SER A 168 -6.11 -3.59 11.09
CA SER A 168 -6.27 -3.42 12.54
C SER A 168 -6.05 -1.95 12.95
N MET A 169 -5.09 -1.28 12.31
CA MET A 169 -4.80 0.14 12.53
C MET A 169 -5.98 1.02 12.11
N MET A 170 -6.62 0.69 10.99
CA MET A 170 -7.84 1.37 10.54
C MET A 170 -9.00 1.16 11.52
N VAL A 171 -9.21 -0.06 11.99
CA VAL A 171 -10.23 -0.38 12.99
C VAL A 171 -10.01 0.41 14.28
N MET A 172 -8.77 0.41 14.80
CA MET A 172 -8.43 1.13 16.02
C MET A 172 -8.55 2.65 15.86
N ALA A 173 -8.10 3.21 14.72
CA ALA A 173 -8.21 4.64 14.45
C ALA A 173 -9.68 5.10 14.41
N LEU A 174 -10.56 4.30 13.79
CA LEU A 174 -11.99 4.60 13.76
C LEU A 174 -12.64 4.43 15.13
N PHE A 175 -12.33 3.34 15.85
CA PHE A 175 -12.85 3.11 17.20
C PHE A 175 -12.49 4.25 18.17
N GLN A 176 -11.29 4.82 18.06
CA GLN A 176 -10.90 6.00 18.85
C GLN A 176 -11.83 7.20 18.66
N HIS A 177 -12.52 7.30 17.51
CA HIS A 177 -13.48 8.37 17.22
C HIS A 177 -14.91 7.98 17.56
N THR A 178 -15.31 6.72 17.33
CA THR A 178 -16.70 6.28 17.48
C THR A 178 -17.02 5.72 18.87
N GLN A 179 -16.03 5.12 19.53
CA GLN A 179 -16.17 4.34 20.77
C GLN A 179 -17.26 3.25 20.66
N ASP A 180 -17.55 2.76 19.45
CA ASP A 180 -18.57 1.73 19.22
C ASP A 180 -17.98 0.34 19.50
N GLU A 181 -18.16 -0.12 20.74
CA GLU A 181 -17.70 -1.44 21.19
C GLU A 181 -18.43 -2.60 20.50
N GLN A 182 -19.69 -2.40 20.07
CA GLN A 182 -20.45 -3.45 19.38
C GLN A 182 -19.89 -3.68 17.99
N TRP A 183 -19.63 -2.59 17.25
CA TRP A 183 -18.93 -2.64 15.98
C TRP A 183 -17.52 -3.21 16.15
N LEU A 184 -16.74 -2.72 17.12
CA LEU A 184 -15.39 -3.26 17.37
C LEU A 184 -15.42 -4.78 17.57
N ARG A 185 -16.38 -5.28 18.36
CA ARG A 185 -16.54 -6.71 18.63
C ARG A 185 -16.86 -7.51 17.37
N SER A 186 -17.63 -6.95 16.43
CA SER A 186 -17.95 -7.65 15.18
C SER A 186 -16.73 -7.76 14.25
N THR A 187 -15.75 -6.87 14.38
CA THR A 187 -14.53 -6.90 13.55
C THR A 187 -13.53 -7.99 13.96
N VAL A 188 -13.51 -8.41 15.23
CA VAL A 188 -12.45 -9.27 15.79
C VAL A 188 -12.23 -10.57 15.01
N PRO A 189 -13.27 -11.38 14.68
CA PRO A 189 -13.05 -12.62 13.94
C PRO A 189 -12.41 -12.39 12.55
N LEU A 190 -12.76 -11.28 11.90
CA LEU A 190 -12.21 -10.92 10.59
C LEU A 190 -10.78 -10.39 10.69
N LEU A 191 -10.45 -9.66 11.76
CA LEU A 191 -9.06 -9.26 12.05
C LEU A 191 -8.17 -10.50 12.30
N GLU A 192 -8.65 -11.48 13.06
CA GLU A 192 -7.93 -12.72 13.32
C GLU A 192 -7.77 -13.56 12.04
N GLN A 193 -8.81 -13.64 11.21
CA GLN A 193 -8.75 -14.30 9.90
C GLN A 193 -7.71 -13.62 9.00
N PHE A 194 -7.72 -12.29 8.92
CA PHE A 194 -6.76 -11.54 8.11
C PHE A 194 -5.33 -11.64 8.66
N TYR A 195 -5.15 -11.66 9.97
CA TYR A 195 -3.85 -11.94 10.59
C TYR A 195 -3.36 -13.34 10.20
N TYR A 196 -4.23 -14.36 10.28
CA TYR A 196 -3.90 -15.74 9.96
C TYR A 196 -3.42 -15.92 8.51
N TYR A 197 -4.00 -15.18 7.55
CA TYR A 197 -3.54 -15.15 6.16
C TYR A 197 -2.01 -14.92 6.04
N TRP A 198 -1.45 -14.04 6.87
CA TRP A 198 -0.04 -13.66 6.84
C TRP A 198 0.88 -14.54 7.69
N VAL A 199 0.36 -15.26 8.67
CA VAL A 199 1.15 -16.07 9.62
C VAL A 199 0.99 -17.57 9.40
N VAL A 200 0.63 -17.97 8.18
CA VAL A 200 0.70 -19.36 7.72
C VAL A 200 1.57 -19.50 6.48
N PRO A 201 2.14 -20.68 6.21
CA PRO A 201 2.81 -20.95 4.94
C PRO A 201 1.87 -20.72 3.76
N PRO A 202 2.34 -20.15 2.64
CA PRO A 202 3.73 -19.83 2.32
C PRO A 202 4.24 -18.46 2.80
N HIS A 203 3.40 -17.61 3.40
CA HIS A 203 3.82 -16.32 3.96
C HIS A 203 4.73 -16.51 5.17
N LEU A 204 4.34 -17.34 6.14
CA LEU A 204 5.18 -17.64 7.29
C LEU A 204 6.38 -18.50 6.87
N ASN A 205 7.58 -18.02 7.16
CA ASN A 205 8.80 -18.82 7.08
C ASN A 205 9.02 -19.54 8.43
N PRO A 206 9.01 -20.88 8.49
CA PRO A 206 9.13 -21.60 9.76
C PRO A 206 10.54 -21.51 10.38
N GLY A 207 11.57 -21.22 9.59
CA GLY A 207 12.96 -21.13 10.08
C GLY A 207 13.22 -19.89 10.91
N THR A 208 12.75 -18.73 10.44
CA THR A 208 12.86 -17.44 11.16
C THR A 208 11.64 -17.17 12.04
N GLY A 209 10.49 -17.72 11.68
CA GLY A 209 9.19 -17.38 12.27
C GLY A 209 8.73 -15.96 11.93
N LEU A 210 9.32 -15.34 10.90
CA LEU A 210 8.88 -14.10 10.28
C LEU A 210 8.07 -14.40 9.00
N SER A 211 7.29 -13.43 8.56
CA SER A 211 6.50 -13.53 7.33
C SER A 211 7.21 -12.85 6.15
N ARG A 212 6.92 -13.33 4.94
CA ARG A 212 7.27 -12.72 3.65
C ARG A 212 6.00 -12.40 2.87
N PHE A 213 6.10 -11.52 1.89
CA PHE A 213 5.09 -11.43 0.84
C PHE A 213 5.15 -12.71 -0.02
N TYR A 214 4.00 -13.17 -0.48
CA TYR A 214 3.89 -14.34 -1.36
C TYR A 214 2.55 -14.34 -2.10
N ALA A 215 2.50 -13.70 -3.26
CA ALA A 215 1.28 -13.72 -4.08
C ALA A 215 0.99 -15.14 -4.58
N PHE A 216 -0.26 -15.57 -4.54
CA PHE A 216 -0.66 -16.92 -4.96
C PHE A 216 -0.79 -17.08 -6.48
N GLY A 217 -0.96 -15.97 -7.22
CA GLY A 217 -1.17 -16.01 -8.67
C GLY A 217 0.05 -16.51 -9.45
N GLU A 218 -0.21 -17.04 -10.65
CA GLU A 218 0.78 -17.56 -11.57
C GLU A 218 0.74 -16.84 -12.92
N GLY A 219 1.83 -16.94 -13.69
CA GLY A 219 1.94 -16.33 -15.02
C GLY A 219 1.91 -14.79 -15.02
N PRO A 220 1.98 -14.16 -16.20
CA PRO A 220 2.01 -12.70 -16.29
C PRO A 220 0.74 -12.08 -15.72
N ALA A 221 0.91 -11.01 -14.95
CA ALA A 221 -0.21 -10.22 -14.44
C ALA A 221 -0.93 -9.49 -15.60
N PRO A 222 -2.26 -9.71 -15.80
CA PRO A 222 -2.99 -9.18 -16.94
C PRO A 222 -2.90 -7.65 -17.07
N GLU A 223 -3.09 -6.94 -15.96
CA GLU A 223 -3.03 -5.47 -15.91
C GLU A 223 -1.66 -4.92 -16.32
N VAL A 224 -0.59 -5.70 -16.14
CA VAL A 224 0.77 -5.30 -16.51
C VAL A 224 0.99 -5.45 -18.01
N LEU A 225 0.52 -6.55 -18.59
CA LEU A 225 0.58 -6.79 -20.04
C LEU A 225 -0.10 -5.67 -20.82
N PHE A 226 -1.25 -5.20 -20.33
CA PHE A 226 -2.05 -4.21 -21.04
C PHE A 226 -1.65 -2.78 -20.69
N SER A 227 -1.42 -2.47 -19.42
CA SER A 227 -1.37 -1.07 -18.96
C SER A 227 0.03 -0.49 -18.72
N GLU A 228 1.06 -1.32 -18.54
CA GLU A 228 2.44 -0.87 -18.28
C GLU A 228 3.28 -0.88 -19.55
N ARG A 229 2.82 -0.15 -20.57
CA ARG A 229 3.48 -0.04 -21.87
C ARG A 229 4.24 1.27 -22.00
N ASP A 230 5.41 1.21 -22.64
CA ASP A 230 6.14 2.41 -23.03
C ASP A 230 5.57 3.07 -24.29
N GLU A 231 6.17 4.16 -24.74
CA GLU A 231 5.74 4.90 -25.94
C GLU A 231 5.83 4.06 -27.23
N GLN A 232 6.66 3.01 -27.22
CA GLN A 232 6.80 2.05 -28.31
C GLN A 232 5.82 0.87 -28.20
N GLY A 233 4.97 0.85 -27.17
CA GLY A 233 3.98 -0.18 -26.93
C GLY A 233 4.54 -1.45 -26.29
N ARG A 234 5.82 -1.47 -25.88
CA ARG A 234 6.46 -2.61 -25.22
C ARG A 234 5.97 -2.72 -23.79
N SER A 235 5.58 -3.91 -23.37
CA SER A 235 5.12 -4.16 -21.99
C SER A 235 6.28 -4.05 -20.99
N HIS A 236 5.95 -4.01 -19.70
CA HIS A 236 6.95 -4.13 -18.63
C HIS A 236 7.83 -5.39 -18.84
N TYR A 237 7.22 -6.53 -19.18
CA TYR A 237 7.95 -7.79 -19.38
C TYR A 237 8.91 -7.74 -20.57
N ASP A 238 8.53 -7.08 -21.68
CA ASP A 238 9.43 -6.90 -22.82
C ASP A 238 10.68 -6.10 -22.42
N ARG A 239 10.49 -5.02 -21.63
CA ARG A 239 11.57 -4.18 -21.13
C ARG A 239 12.47 -4.90 -20.11
N VAL A 240 11.90 -5.78 -19.29
CA VAL A 240 12.68 -6.62 -18.36
C VAL A 240 13.56 -7.60 -19.13
N LYS A 241 13.04 -8.26 -20.17
CA LYS A 241 13.84 -9.16 -21.02
C LYS A 241 15.02 -8.42 -21.65
N GLU A 242 14.77 -7.24 -22.22
CA GLU A 242 15.83 -6.38 -22.77
C GLU A 242 16.87 -6.01 -21.71
N TYR A 243 16.43 -5.69 -20.49
CA TYR A 243 17.33 -5.39 -19.38
C TYR A 243 18.22 -6.60 -19.04
N TYR A 244 17.65 -7.80 -18.93
CA TYR A 244 18.41 -9.03 -18.65
C TYR A 244 19.37 -9.45 -19.77
N GLN A 245 19.08 -9.07 -21.02
CA GLN A 245 20.00 -9.25 -22.15
C GLN A 245 21.15 -8.24 -22.13
N THR A 246 20.90 -7.03 -21.64
CA THR A 246 21.83 -5.89 -21.75
C THR A 246 22.75 -5.76 -20.55
N PHE A 247 22.25 -6.05 -19.35
CA PHE A 247 22.96 -5.79 -18.09
C PHE A 247 23.33 -7.10 -17.39
N GLU A 248 24.53 -7.10 -16.80
CA GLU A 248 24.99 -8.13 -15.89
C GLU A 248 24.40 -7.85 -14.50
N ILE A 249 23.91 -8.89 -13.82
CA ILE A 249 23.20 -8.79 -12.53
C ILE A 249 23.86 -9.75 -11.56
N GLU A 250 24.29 -9.21 -10.42
CA GLU A 250 24.96 -9.96 -9.35
C GLU A 250 24.04 -10.22 -8.15
N ASP A 251 22.89 -9.53 -8.08
CA ASP A 251 21.95 -9.63 -6.95
C ASP A 251 21.32 -11.01 -6.77
N TYR A 252 21.15 -11.76 -7.87
CA TYR A 252 20.58 -13.11 -7.91
C TYR A 252 20.94 -13.82 -9.22
N ASP A 253 20.77 -15.15 -9.28
CA ASP A 253 20.97 -15.92 -10.52
C ASP A 253 19.84 -15.64 -11.54
N VAL A 254 20.13 -14.80 -12.53
CA VAL A 254 19.20 -14.42 -13.59
C VAL A 254 18.66 -15.63 -14.36
N ASN A 255 19.39 -16.74 -14.45
CA ASN A 255 18.93 -17.92 -15.18
C ASN A 255 17.71 -18.58 -14.54
N LEU A 256 17.44 -18.31 -13.25
CA LEU A 256 16.21 -18.73 -12.58
C LEU A 256 14.99 -17.93 -13.03
N TYR A 257 15.20 -16.70 -13.51
CA TYR A 257 14.17 -15.71 -13.82
C TYR A 257 13.99 -15.47 -15.33
N TYR A 258 15.00 -15.81 -16.14
CA TYR A 258 15.02 -15.57 -17.57
C TYR A 258 15.74 -16.69 -18.32
N ASP A 259 15.02 -17.34 -19.22
CA ASP A 259 15.56 -18.33 -20.15
C ASP A 259 16.16 -17.62 -21.36
N ARG A 260 17.50 -17.52 -21.39
CA ARG A 260 18.24 -16.87 -22.48
C ARG A 260 18.14 -17.60 -23.82
N GLU A 261 17.93 -18.91 -23.81
CA GLU A 261 17.83 -19.69 -25.06
C GLU A 261 16.49 -19.47 -25.75
N LYS A 262 15.41 -19.34 -24.96
CA LYS A 262 14.05 -19.12 -25.47
C LYS A 262 13.66 -17.64 -25.57
N ASP A 263 14.42 -16.74 -24.97
CA ASP A 263 14.05 -15.33 -24.76
C ASP A 263 12.70 -15.18 -24.03
N GLU A 264 12.55 -15.90 -22.91
CA GLU A 264 11.32 -15.95 -22.13
C GLU A 264 11.59 -15.73 -20.63
N LEU A 265 10.72 -14.96 -19.97
CA LEU A 265 10.70 -14.87 -18.51
C LEU A 265 10.10 -16.15 -17.93
N THR A 266 10.69 -16.66 -16.85
CA THR A 266 10.27 -17.92 -16.23
C THR A 266 9.03 -17.71 -15.36
N SER A 267 8.40 -18.83 -14.93
CA SER A 267 7.33 -18.78 -13.94
C SER A 267 7.77 -18.12 -12.62
N LEU A 268 9.03 -18.32 -12.22
CA LEU A 268 9.57 -17.71 -11.01
C LEU A 268 9.64 -16.19 -11.11
N PHE A 269 9.97 -15.63 -12.29
CA PHE A 269 9.91 -14.19 -12.50
C PHE A 269 8.50 -13.64 -12.31
N TYR A 270 7.50 -14.27 -12.94
CA TYR A 270 6.11 -13.81 -12.80
C TYR A 270 5.61 -13.94 -11.35
N LYS A 271 6.05 -14.97 -10.63
CA LYS A 271 5.78 -15.11 -9.19
C LYS A 271 6.41 -13.99 -8.38
N GLY A 272 7.66 -13.66 -8.69
CA GLY A 272 8.39 -12.53 -8.12
C GLY A 272 7.69 -11.19 -8.34
N ASP A 273 7.33 -10.87 -9.59
CA ASP A 273 6.60 -9.64 -9.95
C ASP A 273 5.28 -9.51 -9.20
N ARG A 274 4.44 -10.56 -9.19
CA ARG A 274 3.17 -10.53 -8.46
C ARG A 274 3.35 -10.36 -6.96
N THR A 275 4.38 -10.99 -6.39
CA THR A 275 4.72 -10.87 -4.96
C THR A 275 5.26 -9.48 -4.63
N MET A 276 6.03 -8.89 -5.53
CA MET A 276 6.52 -7.52 -5.42
C MET A 276 5.34 -6.53 -5.43
N ARG A 277 4.30 -6.76 -6.25
CA ARG A 277 3.07 -5.97 -6.25
C ARG A 277 2.23 -6.13 -4.98
N GLU A 278 2.26 -7.29 -4.33
CA GLU A 278 1.66 -7.48 -3.02
C GLU A 278 2.34 -6.63 -1.93
N SER A 279 3.62 -6.28 -2.11
CA SER A 279 4.32 -5.41 -1.16
C SER A 279 3.88 -3.94 -1.21
N GLY A 280 3.19 -3.53 -2.28
CA GLY A 280 2.85 -2.12 -2.56
C GLY A 280 4.00 -1.28 -3.14
N PHE A 281 5.19 -1.87 -3.32
CA PHE A 281 6.38 -1.18 -3.85
C PHE A 281 6.65 -1.53 -5.32
N ASP A 282 5.61 -1.54 -6.16
CA ASP A 282 5.73 -1.86 -7.58
C ASP A 282 6.12 -0.65 -8.45
N ILE A 283 7.31 -0.56 -9.04
CA ILE A 283 8.47 -1.44 -8.87
C ILE A 283 9.65 -0.71 -8.21
N THR A 284 10.60 -1.49 -7.69
CA THR A 284 11.83 -1.08 -7.00
C THR A 284 12.93 -2.12 -7.23
N ASN A 285 14.21 -1.74 -7.07
CA ASN A 285 15.33 -2.69 -7.00
C ASN A 285 15.68 -3.17 -5.57
N ARG A 286 14.78 -2.92 -4.60
CA ARG A 286 14.96 -3.30 -3.20
C ARG A 286 15.39 -4.75 -2.98
N PHE A 287 14.93 -5.69 -3.82
CA PHE A 287 15.32 -7.11 -3.78
C PHE A 287 16.08 -7.55 -5.05
N GLY A 288 16.94 -6.68 -5.56
CA GLY A 288 17.62 -6.81 -6.85
C GLY A 288 16.76 -6.21 -7.98
N PRO A 289 17.25 -6.16 -9.24
CA PRO A 289 16.51 -5.60 -10.36
C PRO A 289 15.05 -6.05 -10.41
N PHE A 290 14.12 -5.09 -10.47
CA PHE A 290 12.66 -5.33 -10.48
C PHE A 290 12.09 -6.03 -9.24
N SER A 291 12.92 -6.26 -8.22
CA SER A 291 12.60 -7.05 -7.03
C SER A 291 12.06 -8.44 -7.34
N ALA A 292 12.55 -9.07 -8.42
CA ALA A 292 12.13 -10.41 -8.82
C ALA A 292 12.37 -11.47 -7.72
N ASP A 293 13.39 -11.26 -6.88
CA ASP A 293 13.82 -12.18 -5.83
C ASP A 293 13.05 -12.01 -4.49
N ILE A 294 12.07 -11.10 -4.42
CA ILE A 294 11.35 -10.71 -3.18
C ILE A 294 10.81 -11.90 -2.36
N LEU A 295 10.39 -12.97 -3.03
CA LEU A 295 9.79 -14.13 -2.37
C LEU A 295 10.78 -14.87 -1.44
N HIS A 296 12.07 -14.55 -1.52
CA HIS A 296 13.11 -15.12 -0.67
C HIS A 296 13.45 -14.26 0.54
N TYR A 297 12.75 -13.14 0.77
CA TYR A 297 13.06 -12.20 1.86
C TYR A 297 11.95 -12.13 2.89
N ALA A 298 12.31 -11.92 4.17
CA ALA A 298 11.44 -11.41 5.20
C ALA A 298 11.60 -9.89 5.28
N PRO A 299 10.63 -9.09 4.82
CA PRO A 299 10.78 -7.64 4.80
C PRO A 299 10.50 -7.00 6.15
N VAL A 300 11.25 -5.95 6.51
CA VAL A 300 11.02 -5.18 7.74
C VAL A 300 9.63 -4.57 7.80
N CYS A 301 9.12 -4.04 6.68
CA CYS A 301 7.81 -3.41 6.63
C CYS A 301 6.68 -4.39 7.01
N LEU A 302 6.61 -5.56 6.36
CA LEU A 302 5.56 -6.56 6.63
C LEU A 302 5.59 -7.02 8.08
N ASN A 303 6.77 -7.37 8.59
CA ASN A 303 6.87 -7.89 9.95
C ASN A 303 6.60 -6.82 11.01
N SER A 304 6.92 -5.56 10.73
CA SER A 304 6.54 -4.45 11.62
C SER A 304 5.02 -4.24 11.63
N LEU A 305 4.34 -4.35 10.48
CA LEU A 305 2.88 -4.26 10.41
C LEU A 305 2.19 -5.43 11.14
N LEU A 306 2.71 -6.65 11.01
CA LEU A 306 2.18 -7.80 11.75
C LEU A 306 2.36 -7.65 13.27
N TYR A 307 3.46 -7.03 13.71
CA TYR A 307 3.63 -6.66 15.12
C TYR A 307 2.54 -5.68 15.56
N GLN A 308 2.23 -4.67 14.74
CA GLN A 308 1.16 -3.73 15.06
C GLN A 308 -0.21 -4.41 15.10
N MET A 309 -0.51 -5.36 14.20
CA MET A 309 -1.74 -6.15 14.28
C MET A 309 -1.84 -6.93 15.60
N GLU A 310 -0.74 -7.54 16.05
CA GLU A 310 -0.69 -8.23 17.34
C GLU A 310 -0.93 -7.26 18.51
N GLN A 311 -0.34 -6.06 18.48
CA GLN A 311 -0.56 -5.00 19.48
C GLN A 311 -1.98 -4.45 19.47
N ASP A 312 -2.60 -4.30 18.30
CA ASP A 312 -3.99 -3.86 18.19
C ASP A 312 -4.93 -4.92 18.78
N LEU A 313 -4.67 -6.21 18.52
CA LEU A 313 -5.44 -7.32 19.12
C LEU A 313 -5.23 -7.42 20.64
N VAL A 314 -4.05 -7.06 21.17
CA VAL A 314 -3.87 -6.85 22.62
C VAL A 314 -4.83 -5.78 23.13
N GLN A 315 -4.82 -4.59 22.54
CA GLN A 315 -5.66 -3.46 22.98
C GLN A 315 -7.16 -3.79 22.89
N ILE A 316 -7.61 -4.44 21.81
CA ILE A 316 -9.01 -4.84 21.66
C ILE A 316 -9.42 -5.83 22.76
N ASN A 317 -8.56 -6.80 23.09
CA ASN A 317 -8.86 -7.76 24.13
C ASN A 317 -8.78 -7.14 25.55
N GLU A 318 -7.97 -6.10 25.76
CA GLU A 318 -7.99 -5.30 26.99
C GLU A 318 -9.33 -4.56 27.16
N ILE A 319 -9.83 -3.93 26.09
CA ILE A 319 -11.14 -3.25 26.08
C ILE A 319 -12.26 -4.24 26.49
N PHE A 320 -12.19 -5.48 25.99
CA PHE A 320 -13.18 -6.50 26.30
C PHE A 320 -12.90 -7.32 27.58
N GLY A 321 -11.81 -7.06 28.29
CA GLY A 321 -11.46 -7.77 29.53
C GLY A 321 -11.07 -9.24 29.34
N ASN A 322 -10.58 -9.63 28.16
CA ASN A 322 -10.19 -11.00 27.82
C ASN A 322 -8.73 -11.27 28.24
N GLU A 323 -8.44 -11.35 29.54
CA GLU A 323 -7.06 -11.44 30.08
C GLU A 323 -6.22 -12.58 29.46
N ASP A 324 -6.81 -13.77 29.23
CA ASP A 324 -6.11 -14.90 28.60
C ASP A 324 -5.67 -14.59 27.16
N LEU A 325 -6.53 -13.92 26.38
CA LEU A 325 -6.20 -13.53 25.01
C LEU A 325 -5.19 -12.38 24.99
N VAL A 326 -5.29 -11.43 25.92
CA VAL A 326 -4.28 -10.38 26.11
C VAL A 326 -2.90 -10.98 26.30
N GLN A 327 -2.76 -11.98 27.18
CA GLN A 327 -1.47 -12.62 27.41
C GLN A 327 -0.94 -13.34 26.16
N GLN A 328 -1.81 -14.08 25.44
CA GLN A 328 -1.42 -14.77 24.21
C GLN A 328 -0.96 -13.82 23.11
N TRP A 329 -1.67 -12.71 22.88
CA TRP A 329 -1.31 -11.74 21.86
C TRP A 329 -0.05 -10.94 22.24
N ARG A 330 0.13 -10.62 23.53
CA ARG A 330 1.38 -10.01 24.02
C ARG A 330 2.59 -10.90 23.81
N GLU A 331 2.46 -12.20 24.06
CA GLU A 331 3.54 -13.16 23.82
C GLU A 331 3.90 -13.24 22.32
N ARG A 332 2.89 -13.29 21.44
CA ARG A 332 3.11 -13.24 19.98
C ARG A 332 3.86 -11.99 19.55
N ALA A 333 3.41 -10.82 20.02
CA ALA A 333 4.03 -9.54 19.70
C ALA A 333 5.48 -9.46 20.19
N GLU A 334 5.76 -9.92 21.41
CA GLU A 334 7.13 -9.92 21.95
C GLU A 334 8.04 -10.88 21.19
N ILE A 335 7.56 -12.08 20.83
CA ILE A 335 8.31 -13.02 19.97
C ILE A 335 8.63 -12.38 18.62
N ARG A 336 7.67 -11.69 18.00
CA ARG A 336 7.90 -11.01 16.72
C ARG A 336 8.89 -9.85 16.87
N ARG A 337 8.76 -9.03 17.92
CA ARG A 337 9.70 -7.94 18.23
C ARG A 337 11.12 -8.46 18.34
N GLN A 338 11.34 -9.54 19.09
CA GLN A 338 12.63 -10.20 19.23
C GLN A 338 13.17 -10.72 17.89
N ARG A 339 12.32 -11.30 17.05
CA ARG A 339 12.72 -11.79 15.72
C ARG A 339 13.05 -10.64 14.76
N ILE A 340 12.32 -9.53 14.81
CA ILE A 340 12.65 -8.32 14.04
C ILE A 340 14.04 -7.81 14.44
N ASP A 341 14.33 -7.70 15.74
CA ASP A 341 15.68 -7.32 16.21
C ASP A 341 16.74 -8.35 15.80
N GLN A 342 16.45 -9.65 15.92
CA GLN A 342 17.40 -10.71 15.59
C GLN A 342 17.75 -10.73 14.10
N PHE A 343 16.75 -10.72 13.22
CA PHE A 343 16.95 -10.96 11.80
C PHE A 343 17.05 -9.69 10.97
N LEU A 344 16.37 -8.62 11.36
CA LEU A 344 16.19 -7.43 10.51
C LEU A 344 17.01 -6.23 10.97
N TRP A 345 17.40 -6.14 12.25
CA TRP A 345 18.30 -5.08 12.71
C TRP A 345 19.75 -5.36 12.35
N ASP A 346 20.41 -4.42 11.68
CA ASP A 346 21.84 -4.47 11.39
C ASP A 346 22.63 -3.49 12.29
N GLU A 347 23.26 -4.03 13.33
CA GLU A 347 24.00 -3.24 14.33
C GLU A 347 25.21 -2.50 13.74
N GLU A 348 25.84 -3.08 12.72
CA GLU A 348 27.00 -2.49 12.06
C GLU A 348 26.61 -1.16 11.40
N HIS A 349 25.52 -1.14 10.63
CA HIS A 349 25.08 0.04 9.88
C HIS A 349 24.10 0.92 10.65
N GLY A 350 23.44 0.38 11.67
CA GLY A 350 22.42 1.11 12.44
C GLY A 350 21.13 1.29 11.65
N LEU A 351 20.74 0.29 10.85
CA LEU A 351 19.54 0.31 10.02
C LEU A 351 18.77 -1.00 10.19
N TYR A 352 17.45 -0.94 9.97
CA TYR A 352 16.69 -2.17 9.73
C TYR A 352 16.72 -2.50 8.24
N LEU A 353 17.11 -3.74 7.93
CA LEU A 353 17.27 -4.29 6.59
C LEU A 353 16.38 -5.52 6.41
N ASP A 354 16.19 -5.94 5.17
CA ASP A 354 15.44 -7.15 4.87
C ASP A 354 16.34 -8.38 4.92
N TYR A 355 15.80 -9.51 5.38
CA TYR A 355 16.58 -10.72 5.61
C TYR A 355 16.30 -11.78 4.55
N HIS A 356 17.35 -12.24 3.87
CA HIS A 356 17.27 -13.30 2.88
C HIS A 356 17.13 -14.66 3.57
N LEU A 357 15.98 -15.30 3.38
CA LEU A 357 15.57 -16.52 4.10
C LEU A 357 16.43 -17.75 3.77
N GLN A 358 17.04 -17.79 2.58
CA GLN A 358 17.91 -18.91 2.17
C GLN A 358 19.39 -18.71 2.51
N SER A 359 20.02 -17.59 2.14
CA SER A 359 21.43 -17.33 2.45
C SER A 359 21.67 -17.01 3.92
N GLY A 360 20.64 -16.51 4.63
CA GLY A 360 20.74 -16.09 6.01
C GLY A 360 21.40 -14.72 6.20
N GLU A 361 21.44 -13.91 5.14
CA GLU A 361 22.09 -12.60 5.14
C GLU A 361 21.10 -11.45 5.07
N ARG A 362 21.45 -10.30 5.66
CA ARG A 362 20.70 -9.05 5.50
C ARG A 362 21.07 -8.40 4.19
N ARG A 363 20.08 -8.01 3.41
CA ARG A 363 20.30 -7.28 2.17
C ARG A 363 20.60 -5.82 2.46
N ARG A 364 21.80 -5.39 2.10
CA ARG A 364 22.21 -3.99 2.18
C ARG A 364 21.59 -3.19 1.04
N TYR A 365 20.38 -2.70 1.29
CA TYR A 365 19.67 -1.77 0.43
C TYR A 365 18.97 -0.76 1.31
N GLU A 366 19.52 0.46 1.40
CA GLU A 366 18.95 1.48 2.29
C GLU A 366 17.61 1.95 1.74
N PHE A 367 16.54 1.47 2.37
CA PHE A 367 15.15 1.72 1.98
C PHE A 367 14.39 2.37 3.13
N ALA A 368 13.48 3.29 2.83
CA ALA A 368 12.74 4.06 3.82
C ALA A 368 11.81 3.21 4.72
N THR A 369 11.62 1.92 4.40
CA THR A 369 10.94 1.00 5.31
C THR A 369 11.71 0.75 6.60
N THR A 370 12.99 1.14 6.69
CA THR A 370 13.75 1.15 7.95
C THR A 370 13.08 1.98 9.05
N PHE A 371 12.20 2.93 8.70
CA PHE A 371 11.46 3.75 9.67
C PHE A 371 10.22 3.06 10.26
N TYR A 372 9.77 1.92 9.73
CA TYR A 372 8.59 1.20 10.24
C TYR A 372 8.74 0.80 11.72
N PRO A 373 9.88 0.23 12.17
CA PRO A 373 10.09 -0.07 13.59
C PRO A 373 10.06 1.16 14.51
N LEU A 374 10.43 2.35 14.02
CA LEU A 374 10.26 3.60 14.78
C LEU A 374 8.78 4.00 14.78
N TRP A 375 8.11 3.97 13.64
CA TRP A 375 6.70 4.32 13.54
C TRP A 375 5.81 3.52 14.50
N LEU A 376 6.07 2.22 14.59
CA LEU A 376 5.25 1.25 15.35
C LEU A 376 5.81 0.94 16.75
N GLY A 377 6.85 1.66 17.20
CA GLY A 377 7.35 1.54 18.58
C GLY A 377 8.07 0.22 18.89
N ILE A 378 8.69 -0.41 17.88
CA ILE A 378 9.40 -1.69 18.00
C ILE A 378 10.84 -1.48 18.48
N ALA A 379 11.50 -0.45 17.94
CA ALA A 379 12.90 -0.17 18.20
C ALA A 379 13.19 0.20 19.66
N SER A 380 14.40 -0.11 20.13
CA SER A 380 14.94 0.47 21.36
C SER A 380 15.36 1.93 21.15
N PRO A 381 15.48 2.74 22.21
CA PRO A 381 16.01 4.10 22.11
C PRO A 381 17.40 4.17 21.45
N SER A 382 18.27 3.18 21.67
CA SER A 382 19.58 3.10 21.04
C SER A 382 19.50 2.80 19.54
N GLN A 383 18.62 1.88 19.12
CA GLN A 383 18.38 1.61 17.70
C GLN A 383 17.80 2.84 17.00
N ALA A 384 16.86 3.55 17.63
CA ALA A 384 16.31 4.78 17.11
C ALA A 384 17.39 5.87 16.95
N GLN A 385 18.28 6.02 17.93
CA GLN A 385 19.42 6.94 17.83
C GLN A 385 20.34 6.58 16.66
N ARG A 386 20.76 5.32 16.55
CA ARG A 386 21.62 4.83 15.45
C ARG A 386 20.99 5.05 14.08
N LEU A 387 19.67 4.90 13.96
CA LEU A 387 18.96 5.18 12.72
C LEU A 387 18.93 6.68 12.41
N VAL A 388 18.67 7.54 13.41
CA VAL A 388 18.70 9.00 13.24
C VAL A 388 20.08 9.51 12.83
N GLU A 389 21.16 8.91 13.33
CA GLU A 389 22.54 9.19 12.90
C GLU A 389 22.75 8.91 11.39
N ASN A 390 21.95 8.02 10.80
CA ASN A 390 21.92 7.70 9.37
C ASN A 390 20.85 8.46 8.57
N LEU A 391 20.12 9.41 9.18
CA LEU A 391 19.00 10.10 8.53
C LEU A 391 19.41 10.82 7.24
N SER A 392 20.66 11.30 7.16
CA SER A 392 21.21 11.97 5.98
C SER A 392 21.30 11.09 4.74
N LEU A 393 21.20 9.76 4.87
CA LEU A 393 21.12 8.85 3.73
C LEU A 393 19.80 9.02 2.97
N PHE A 394 18.72 9.30 3.70
CA PHE A 394 17.36 9.39 3.14
C PHE A 394 16.91 10.82 2.91
N GLU A 395 17.37 11.76 3.74
CA GLU A 395 16.87 13.13 3.74
C GLU A 395 17.24 13.89 2.46
N ALA A 396 16.22 14.35 1.74
CA ALA A 396 16.31 15.13 0.51
C ALA A 396 15.80 16.57 0.72
N PRO A 397 15.96 17.49 -0.25
CA PRO A 397 15.36 18.82 -0.19
C PRO A 397 13.83 18.84 -0.04
N GLY A 398 13.13 17.85 -0.60
CA GLY A 398 11.67 17.75 -0.62
C GLY A 398 11.08 16.71 0.34
N GLY A 399 11.85 16.19 1.31
CA GLY A 399 11.38 15.17 2.25
C GLY A 399 12.41 14.06 2.40
N ILE A 400 12.00 12.82 2.16
CA ILE A 400 12.89 11.64 2.14
C ILE A 400 12.79 10.90 0.82
N PHE A 401 13.90 10.30 0.39
CA PHE A 401 13.91 9.31 -0.69
C PHE A 401 13.27 8.00 -0.25
N THR A 402 12.67 7.29 -1.20
CA THR A 402 12.25 5.90 -1.01
C THR A 402 13.44 4.97 -0.76
N SER A 403 14.54 5.16 -1.51
CA SER A 403 15.80 4.44 -1.33
C SER A 403 16.99 5.33 -1.66
N THR A 404 18.22 4.88 -1.38
CA THR A 404 19.45 5.60 -1.74
C THR A 404 19.89 5.40 -3.20
N ARG A 405 19.14 4.64 -4.00
CA ARG A 405 19.56 4.18 -5.34
C ARG A 405 18.72 4.82 -6.43
N VAL A 406 19.36 5.39 -7.45
CA VAL A 406 18.67 5.89 -8.65
C VAL A 406 18.66 4.79 -9.70
N THR A 407 17.50 4.18 -9.89
CA THR A 407 17.35 2.96 -10.71
C THR A 407 16.47 3.17 -11.94
N GLY A 408 15.73 4.29 -11.98
CA GLY A 408 14.67 4.53 -12.96
C GLY A 408 13.33 3.86 -12.59
N ASN A 409 13.26 3.15 -11.45
CA ASN A 409 12.00 2.64 -10.92
C ASN A 409 11.28 3.68 -10.06
N GLN A 410 9.96 3.57 -9.97
CA GLN A 410 9.16 4.56 -9.23
C GLN A 410 9.30 4.49 -7.70
N TRP A 411 9.63 3.33 -7.13
CA TRP A 411 9.88 3.16 -5.70
C TRP A 411 11.37 3.09 -5.38
N ASP A 412 12.13 4.06 -5.90
CA ASP A 412 13.55 4.27 -5.65
C ASP A 412 13.86 5.78 -5.74
N ALA A 413 15.09 6.20 -5.42
CA ALA A 413 15.48 7.59 -5.67
C ALA A 413 15.34 7.93 -7.18
N PRO A 414 15.03 9.19 -7.52
CA PRO A 414 14.92 10.36 -6.65
C PRO A 414 13.52 10.58 -6.04
N PHE A 415 12.64 9.59 -6.13
CA PHE A 415 11.25 9.76 -5.75
C PHE A 415 11.03 9.61 -4.25
N GLY A 416 10.04 10.34 -3.74
CA GLY A 416 9.51 10.22 -2.40
C GLY A 416 7.99 10.17 -2.43
N TRP A 417 7.44 9.43 -1.47
CA TRP A 417 6.02 9.10 -1.41
C TRP A 417 5.44 9.56 -0.08
N ALA A 418 4.20 10.04 -0.12
CA ALA A 418 3.54 10.59 1.07
C ALA A 418 3.46 9.56 2.22
N PRO A 419 3.06 8.29 1.99
CA PRO A 419 3.07 7.24 3.02
C PRO A 419 4.40 7.11 3.78
N LEU A 420 5.51 6.97 3.05
CA LEU A 420 6.84 6.78 3.64
C LEU A 420 7.30 8.03 4.40
N THR A 421 6.96 9.22 3.91
CA THR A 421 7.23 10.48 4.60
C THR A 421 6.50 10.53 5.94
N LEU A 422 5.21 10.20 5.98
CA LEU A 422 4.44 10.18 7.22
C LEU A 422 5.01 9.16 8.22
N ILE A 423 5.32 7.95 7.76
CA ILE A 423 5.89 6.88 8.58
C ILE A 423 7.21 7.34 9.22
N ALA A 424 8.11 7.94 8.45
CA ALA A 424 9.38 8.46 8.98
C ALA A 424 9.15 9.58 10.00
N VAL A 425 8.31 10.57 9.69
CA VAL A 425 8.02 11.70 10.59
C VAL A 425 7.39 11.21 11.90
N GLN A 426 6.35 10.38 11.84
CA GLN A 426 5.69 9.84 13.02
C GLN A 426 6.62 8.93 13.83
N GLY A 427 7.47 8.14 13.16
CA GLY A 427 8.50 7.34 13.82
C GLY A 427 9.52 8.19 14.57
N LEU A 428 10.06 9.24 13.93
CA LEU A 428 10.97 10.17 14.59
C LEU A 428 10.30 10.85 15.79
N HIS A 429 9.05 11.30 15.64
CA HIS A 429 8.28 11.91 16.72
C HIS A 429 8.05 10.96 17.90
N ARG A 430 7.75 9.67 17.63
CA ARG A 430 7.53 8.68 18.69
C ARG A 430 8.75 8.52 19.60
N TYR A 431 9.96 8.71 19.07
CA TYR A 431 11.22 8.58 19.82
C TYR A 431 11.82 9.93 20.27
N GLY A 432 11.06 11.02 20.17
CA GLY A 432 11.47 12.35 20.66
C GLY A 432 12.34 13.16 19.69
N TYR A 433 12.61 12.66 18.48
CA TYR A 433 13.35 13.36 17.41
C TYR A 433 12.43 14.34 16.66
N HIS A 434 11.77 15.22 17.40
CA HIS A 434 10.81 16.17 16.85
C HIS A 434 11.45 17.17 15.90
N THR A 435 12.69 17.60 16.15
CA THR A 435 13.38 18.54 15.26
C THR A 435 13.63 17.94 13.88
N GLU A 436 14.06 16.68 13.83
CA GLU A 436 14.28 15.92 12.59
C GLU A 436 12.95 15.65 11.87
N GLY A 437 11.94 15.18 12.60
CA GLY A 437 10.61 14.90 12.06
C GLY A 437 9.94 16.16 11.51
N ASP A 438 9.92 17.26 12.26
CA ASP A 438 9.36 18.54 11.82
C ASP A 438 10.14 19.08 10.60
N ARG A 439 11.47 18.90 10.55
CA ARG A 439 12.29 19.32 9.39
C ARG A 439 11.89 18.57 8.11
N ILE A 440 11.71 17.25 8.19
CA ILE A 440 11.29 16.42 7.06
C ILE A 440 9.86 16.75 6.64
N ALA A 441 8.94 16.87 7.60
CA ALA A 441 7.55 17.25 7.34
C ALA A 441 7.45 18.60 6.61
N ASN A 442 8.18 19.61 7.10
CA ASN A 442 8.20 20.94 6.50
C ASN A 442 8.77 20.95 5.08
N LYS A 443 9.82 20.16 4.80
CA LYS A 443 10.37 20.01 3.44
C LYS A 443 9.35 19.42 2.47
N PHE A 444 8.67 18.35 2.88
CA PHE A 444 7.65 17.71 2.07
C PHE A 444 6.44 18.63 1.83
N LEU A 445 5.89 19.22 2.89
CA LEU A 445 4.77 20.15 2.79
C LEU A 445 5.10 21.36 1.92
N ALA A 446 6.31 21.94 2.05
CA ALA A 446 6.73 23.07 1.22
C ALA A 446 6.83 22.71 -0.26
N MET A 447 7.36 21.53 -0.59
CA MET A 447 7.38 21.02 -1.96
C MET A 447 5.95 20.85 -2.51
N VAL A 448 5.10 20.13 -1.78
CA VAL A 448 3.74 19.81 -2.20
C VAL A 448 2.90 21.07 -2.39
N VAL A 449 2.93 22.01 -1.45
CA VAL A 449 2.17 23.27 -1.54
C VAL A 449 2.65 24.13 -2.71
N LYS A 450 3.96 24.15 -2.97
CA LYS A 450 4.53 24.87 -4.11
C LYS A 450 4.05 24.28 -5.44
N GLU A 451 4.05 22.96 -5.57
CA GLU A 451 3.56 22.28 -6.77
C GLU A 451 2.03 22.42 -6.92
N PHE A 452 1.28 22.35 -5.82
CA PHE A 452 -0.14 22.64 -5.81
C PHE A 452 -0.43 24.05 -6.32
N GLY A 453 0.32 25.07 -5.87
CA GLY A 453 0.15 26.44 -6.35
C GLY A 453 0.47 26.64 -7.84
N ARG A 454 1.24 25.73 -8.45
CA ARG A 454 1.58 25.75 -9.88
C ARG A 454 0.54 25.03 -10.74
N HIS A 455 0.02 23.91 -10.24
CA HIS A 455 -0.78 22.98 -11.05
C HIS A 455 -2.24 22.84 -10.58
N ASN A 456 -2.62 23.44 -9.44
CA ASN A 456 -3.91 23.30 -8.79
C ASN A 456 -4.34 21.85 -8.56
N THR A 457 -3.36 20.97 -8.35
CA THR A 457 -3.57 19.54 -8.17
C THR A 457 -2.54 18.94 -7.23
N LEU A 458 -2.93 17.87 -6.55
CA LEU A 458 -2.06 16.98 -5.78
C LEU A 458 -1.85 15.69 -6.56
N VAL A 459 -0.68 15.09 -6.43
CA VAL A 459 -0.30 13.92 -7.22
C VAL A 459 0.17 12.76 -6.35
N GLU A 460 0.30 11.60 -6.98
CA GLU A 460 0.67 10.34 -6.36
C GLU A 460 2.05 10.38 -5.68
N LYS A 461 3.05 10.87 -6.42
CA LYS A 461 4.48 10.85 -6.02
C LYS A 461 5.23 12.09 -6.52
N TYR A 462 6.39 12.34 -5.92
CA TYR A 462 7.19 13.54 -6.17
C TYR A 462 8.67 13.19 -6.32
N ASP A 463 9.40 13.92 -7.17
CA ASP A 463 10.85 13.97 -7.11
C ASP A 463 11.25 14.88 -5.93
N VAL A 464 11.74 14.26 -4.85
CA VAL A 464 12.12 14.96 -3.63
C VAL A 464 13.51 15.57 -3.70
N GLN A 465 14.33 15.21 -4.70
CA GLN A 465 15.62 15.87 -4.94
C GLN A 465 15.42 17.23 -5.63
N ARG A 466 14.59 17.26 -6.67
CA ARG A 466 14.29 18.48 -7.46
C ARG A 466 13.12 19.28 -6.90
N CYS A 467 12.39 18.72 -5.96
CA CYS A 467 11.14 19.26 -5.41
C CYS A 467 10.11 19.54 -6.52
N SER A 468 9.72 18.48 -7.25
CA SER A 468 8.90 18.55 -8.46
C SER A 468 7.83 17.46 -8.48
N ALA A 469 6.63 17.80 -8.97
CA ALA A 469 5.56 16.86 -9.29
C ALA A 469 5.72 16.23 -10.69
N ASN A 470 6.61 16.77 -11.53
CA ASN A 470 6.92 16.20 -12.83
C ASN A 470 7.95 15.07 -12.67
N VAL A 471 7.47 13.82 -12.80
CA VAL A 471 8.26 12.59 -12.61
C VAL A 471 8.24 11.66 -13.83
N SER A 472 7.33 11.88 -14.78
CA SER A 472 7.02 10.91 -15.85
C SER A 472 8.21 10.60 -16.76
N SER A 473 9.02 11.61 -17.10
CA SER A 473 10.20 11.44 -17.96
C SER A 473 11.36 10.69 -17.31
N GLU A 474 11.30 10.44 -15.99
CA GLU A 474 12.38 9.83 -15.22
C GLU A 474 12.06 8.38 -14.81
N ILE A 475 10.82 7.93 -15.03
CA ILE A 475 10.38 6.57 -14.74
C ILE A 475 10.66 5.71 -15.98
N CYS A 476 11.66 4.85 -15.87
CA CYS A 476 12.02 3.89 -16.91
C CYS A 476 11.18 2.62 -16.86
N PHE A 477 10.67 2.24 -15.67
CA PHE A 477 9.89 1.01 -15.45
C PHE A 477 8.66 1.25 -14.56
N GLY A 478 7.56 0.54 -14.88
CA GLY A 478 6.22 0.81 -14.36
C GLY A 478 5.37 1.58 -15.39
N TYR A 479 4.33 2.28 -14.91
CA TYR A 479 3.53 3.22 -15.71
C TYR A 479 4.12 4.63 -15.67
N SER A 480 4.03 5.35 -16.78
CA SER A 480 4.65 6.65 -16.98
C SER A 480 3.82 7.84 -16.50
N SER A 481 2.57 7.63 -16.07
CA SER A 481 1.70 8.70 -15.56
C SER A 481 1.92 8.99 -14.07
N ASN A 482 1.83 10.26 -13.69
CA ASN A 482 1.69 10.67 -12.30
C ASN A 482 0.20 10.99 -12.05
N GLU A 483 -0.46 10.17 -11.25
CA GLU A 483 -1.92 10.23 -11.10
C GLU A 483 -2.35 11.42 -10.25
N VAL A 484 -3.47 12.04 -10.64
CA VAL A 484 -4.01 13.28 -10.07
C VAL A 484 -5.07 13.01 -9.00
N GLY A 485 -5.06 13.85 -7.95
CA GLY A 485 -6.07 13.86 -6.89
C GLY A 485 -5.83 12.78 -5.83
N PHE A 486 -4.58 12.38 -5.60
CA PHE A 486 -4.26 11.10 -4.96
C PHE A 486 -4.60 11.01 -3.46
N GLY A 487 -5.35 9.97 -3.07
CA GLY A 487 -5.99 9.80 -1.77
C GLY A 487 -5.03 9.71 -0.59
N TRP A 488 -3.94 8.92 -0.67
CA TRP A 488 -2.94 8.92 0.40
C TRP A 488 -2.25 10.28 0.55
N THR A 489 -2.10 11.04 -0.54
CA THR A 489 -1.34 12.29 -0.52
C THR A 489 -2.15 13.31 0.25
N ASN A 490 -3.45 13.35 -0.04
CA ASN A 490 -4.42 14.13 0.69
C ASN A 490 -4.40 13.82 2.19
N GLY A 491 -4.53 12.55 2.58
CA GLY A 491 -4.56 12.15 3.99
C GLY A 491 -3.26 12.47 4.74
N VAL A 492 -2.12 12.17 4.13
CA VAL A 492 -0.80 12.47 4.72
C VAL A 492 -0.58 13.97 4.91
N ILE A 493 -0.98 14.82 3.96
CA ILE A 493 -0.85 16.27 4.10
C ILE A 493 -1.61 16.76 5.33
N LEU A 494 -2.86 16.30 5.52
CA LEU A 494 -3.67 16.68 6.68
C LEU A 494 -2.99 16.26 7.99
N GLU A 495 -2.49 15.02 8.06
CA GLU A 495 -1.76 14.53 9.24
C GLU A 495 -0.50 15.33 9.56
N LEU A 496 0.32 15.64 8.55
CA LEU A 496 1.55 16.43 8.74
C LEU A 496 1.25 17.88 9.15
N LEU A 497 0.19 18.48 8.62
CA LEU A 497 -0.26 19.82 9.01
C LEU A 497 -0.78 19.83 10.46
N ALA A 498 -1.60 18.84 10.84
CA ALA A 498 -2.14 18.73 12.20
C ALA A 498 -1.03 18.52 13.25
N ALA A 499 -0.02 17.70 12.93
CA ALA A 499 1.15 17.51 13.79
C ALA A 499 1.93 18.80 14.02
N SER A 500 1.98 19.69 13.02
CA SER A 500 2.65 20.98 13.11
C SER A 500 1.85 22.02 13.92
N GLN A 501 0.51 21.94 13.89
CA GLN A 501 -0.38 22.89 14.55
C GLN A 501 -0.57 22.64 16.05
N LYS A 502 -0.45 21.39 16.53
CA LYS A 502 -0.56 21.04 17.97
C LYS A 502 0.54 21.67 18.86
N LYS A 503 1.45 22.47 18.30
CA LYS A 503 2.58 23.13 18.96
C LYS A 503 2.51 24.67 18.95
N GLY A 504 1.49 25.26 18.32
CA GLY A 504 1.20 26.71 18.36
C GLY A 504 0.06 27.01 19.31
#